data_AF-A0A0A7S2F9-F1
#
_entry.id   AF-A0A0A7S2F9-F1
#
_cell.length_a   1.000
_cell.length_b   1.000
_cell.length_c   1.000
_cell.angle_alpha   90.00
_cell.angle_beta   90.00
_cell.angle_gamma   90.00
#
_symmetry.space_group_name_H-M   'P 1'
#
loop_
_entity.id
_entity.type
_entity.pdbx_description
1 polymer ?
#
loop_
_entity_poly.entity_id
_entity_poly.type
_entity_poly.pdbx_seq_one_letter_code
_entity_poly.pdbx_strand_id
1 'polypeptide(L)'
;MILSSCFMNNGNYGTPVILVFFGEMGFDLAVIIMVLQQFVMSTVGIYYAAKGSSGEDIVSQKAVLKKVIQMPIAYGALLGILFQLFHIPLTSSILNSIGMIGDASIVIIMIILGMQLSMLTIKHIDYSKITIALTIRMIISPLIATVLVYFLPIETTYKQILIILAAMPSAANTTLMSVQFNTKPELVSSSTFISTLISLITLPIVLWLVGTPIPS
;
A
#
# COMPACT_ATOMS: atom_id res chain seq x y z
N MET A 1 -12.23 1.69 11.08
CA MET A 1 -13.06 2.14 9.95
C MET A 1 -12.18 2.82 8.92
N ILE A 2 -11.90 4.13 8.98
CA ILE A 2 -11.09 4.82 7.93
C ILE A 2 -9.72 4.16 7.72
N LEU A 3 -8.97 3.93 8.79
CA LEU A 3 -7.67 3.25 8.72
C LEU A 3 -7.76 1.88 8.03
N SER A 4 -8.80 1.11 8.34
CA SER A 4 -9.01 -0.23 7.83
C SER A 4 -9.78 -0.30 6.51
N SER A 5 -10.24 0.82 5.93
CA SER A 5 -11.08 0.83 4.72
C SER A 5 -10.56 1.75 3.60
N CYS A 6 -9.68 2.71 3.89
CA CYS A 6 -9.19 3.68 2.90
C CYS A 6 -7.73 3.47 2.44
N PHE A 7 -6.87 2.81 3.23
CA PHE A 7 -5.49 2.51 2.83
C PHE A 7 -5.23 1.05 2.46
N MET A 8 -4.66 0.81 1.30
CA MET A 8 -4.41 -0.51 0.70
C MET A 8 -2.96 -0.95 0.91
N ASN A 9 -2.70 -2.25 0.95
CA ASN A 9 -1.37 -2.80 1.21
C ASN A 9 -0.50 -2.85 -0.06
N ASN A 10 -0.27 -1.70 -0.71
CA ASN A 10 0.48 -1.69 -1.96
C ASN A 10 1.95 -2.03 -1.72
N GLY A 11 2.60 -1.44 -0.71
CA GLY A 11 4.03 -1.67 -0.51
C GLY A 11 4.41 -3.11 -0.20
N ASN A 12 3.73 -3.74 0.77
CA ASN A 12 4.12 -5.09 1.20
C ASN A 12 3.47 -6.20 0.36
N TYR A 13 2.36 -5.91 -0.32
CA TYR A 13 1.61 -6.93 -1.04
C TYR A 13 1.38 -6.59 -2.51
N GLY A 14 0.87 -5.40 -2.82
CA GLY A 14 0.59 -5.00 -4.21
C GLY A 14 1.82 -5.00 -5.11
N THR A 15 2.91 -4.37 -4.68
CA THR A 15 4.14 -4.21 -5.46
C THR A 15 4.76 -5.56 -5.86
N PRO A 16 4.93 -6.54 -4.94
CA PRO A 16 5.37 -7.87 -5.33
C PRO A 16 4.41 -8.64 -6.23
N VAL A 17 3.09 -8.51 -6.03
CA VAL A 17 2.10 -9.13 -6.93
C VAL A 17 2.25 -8.57 -8.34
N ILE A 18 2.35 -7.24 -8.47
CA ILE A 18 2.55 -6.60 -9.76
C ILE A 18 3.86 -7.04 -10.41
N LEU A 19 4.96 -7.16 -9.66
CA LEU A 19 6.23 -7.65 -10.19
C LEU A 19 6.10 -9.04 -10.82
N VAL A 20 5.40 -9.96 -10.15
CA VAL A 20 5.23 -11.35 -10.64
C VAL A 20 4.44 -11.39 -11.95
N PHE A 21 3.39 -10.58 -12.10
CA PHE A 21 2.49 -10.64 -13.26
C PHE A 21 2.84 -9.67 -14.39
N PHE A 22 3.56 -8.59 -14.10
CA PHE A 22 3.85 -7.50 -15.05
C PHE A 22 5.35 -7.17 -15.19
N GLY A 23 6.22 -7.84 -14.43
CA GLY A 23 7.66 -7.61 -14.45
C GLY A 23 8.08 -6.25 -13.92
N GLU A 24 9.31 -5.85 -14.24
CA GLU A 24 9.93 -4.61 -13.75
C GLU A 24 9.15 -3.35 -14.16
N MET A 25 8.63 -3.31 -15.38
CA MET A 25 7.83 -2.17 -15.86
C MET A 25 6.59 -1.93 -14.98
N GLY A 26 5.90 -3.00 -14.58
CA GLY A 26 4.76 -2.89 -13.67
C GLY A 26 5.20 -2.51 -12.26
N PHE A 27 6.32 -3.07 -11.81
CA PHE A 27 6.90 -2.79 -10.49
C PHE A 27 7.23 -1.31 -10.33
N ASP A 28 7.83 -0.67 -11.34
CA ASP A 28 8.14 0.77 -11.32
C ASP A 28 6.88 1.62 -11.06
N LEU A 29 5.79 1.32 -11.78
CA LEU A 29 4.52 2.00 -11.56
C LEU A 29 3.98 1.72 -10.15
N ALA A 30 4.05 0.47 -9.68
CA ALA A 30 3.58 0.11 -8.35
C ALA A 30 4.36 0.84 -7.24
N VAL A 31 5.67 1.03 -7.41
CA VAL A 31 6.51 1.82 -6.50
C VAL A 31 6.08 3.28 -6.48
N ILE A 32 5.82 3.90 -7.64
CA ILE A 32 5.31 5.29 -7.71
C ILE A 32 3.99 5.41 -6.94
N ILE A 33 3.04 4.51 -7.19
CA ILE A 33 1.74 4.50 -6.50
C ILE A 33 1.91 4.23 -5.00
N MET A 34 2.82 3.34 -4.60
CA MET A 34 3.16 3.08 -3.21
C MET A 34 3.67 4.35 -2.52
N VAL A 35 4.59 5.09 -3.15
CA VAL A 35 5.13 6.35 -2.62
C VAL A 35 4.02 7.37 -2.42
N LEU A 36 3.17 7.58 -3.44
CA LEU A 36 2.02 8.50 -3.36
C LEU A 36 1.05 8.10 -2.25
N GLN A 37 0.71 6.81 -2.17
CA GLN A 37 -0.16 6.28 -1.12
C GLN A 37 0.46 6.48 0.27
N GLN A 38 1.77 6.31 0.40
CA GLN A 38 2.49 6.48 1.66
C GLN A 38 2.45 7.95 2.12
N PHE A 39 2.55 8.92 1.20
CA PHE A 39 2.34 10.33 1.53
C PHE A 39 0.92 10.60 2.04
N VAL A 40 -0.10 10.04 1.39
CA VAL A 40 -1.50 10.17 1.84
C VAL A 40 -1.72 9.50 3.20
N MET A 41 -1.13 8.32 3.43
CA MET A 41 -1.21 7.63 4.72
C MET A 41 -0.54 8.42 5.85
N SER A 42 0.62 9.01 5.59
CA SER A 42 1.35 9.77 6.61
C SER A 42 0.76 11.15 6.92
N THR A 43 -0.12 11.64 6.05
CA THR A 43 -0.86 12.88 6.30
C THR A 43 -2.27 12.57 6.81
N VAL A 44 -3.14 12.09 5.92
CA VAL A 44 -4.55 11.79 6.18
C VAL A 44 -4.71 10.62 7.15
N GLY A 45 -3.92 9.55 6.99
CA GLY A 45 -4.00 8.39 7.87
C GLY A 45 -3.62 8.73 9.31
N ILE A 46 -2.52 9.45 9.51
CA ILE A 46 -2.10 9.93 10.85
C ILE A 46 -3.16 10.86 11.44
N TYR A 47 -3.71 11.80 10.66
CA TYR A 47 -4.74 12.71 11.14
C TYR A 47 -5.99 11.96 11.65
N TYR A 48 -6.47 10.97 10.90
CA TYR A 48 -7.63 10.18 11.31
C TYR A 48 -7.34 9.18 12.43
N ALA A 49 -6.12 8.64 12.50
CA ALA A 49 -5.67 7.84 13.63
C ALA A 49 -5.70 8.69 14.91
N ALA A 50 -5.08 9.87 14.87
CA ALA A 50 -5.08 10.81 15.98
C ALA A 50 -6.49 11.19 16.46
N LYS A 51 -7.37 11.54 15.51
CA LYS A 51 -8.75 11.93 15.82
C LYS A 51 -9.57 10.79 16.42
N GLY A 52 -9.23 9.54 16.08
CA GLY A 52 -9.86 8.34 16.63
C GLY A 52 -9.23 7.83 17.93
N SER A 53 -8.15 8.47 18.40
CA SER A 53 -7.46 8.10 19.63
C SER A 53 -8.37 8.32 20.84
N SER A 54 -8.31 7.39 21.80
CA SER A 54 -9.01 7.52 23.09
C SER A 54 -8.18 8.28 24.13
N GLY A 55 -6.93 8.65 23.81
CA GLY A 55 -6.04 9.43 24.69
C GLY A 55 -5.88 10.88 24.23
N GLU A 56 -5.51 11.78 25.14
CA GLU A 56 -5.25 13.23 24.94
C GLU A 56 -4.05 13.55 24.02
N ASP A 57 -3.70 12.67 23.09
CA ASP A 57 -2.74 12.97 22.03
C ASP A 57 -3.44 13.83 20.98
N ILE A 58 -3.69 15.10 21.34
CA ILE A 58 -3.97 16.16 20.37
C ILE A 58 -2.75 16.20 19.47
N VAL A 59 -2.88 15.58 18.30
CA VAL A 59 -1.83 15.59 17.32
C VAL A 59 -1.58 17.02 16.90
N SER A 60 -0.53 17.59 17.49
CA SER A 60 0.03 18.84 17.01
C SER A 60 0.32 18.63 15.54
N GLN A 61 -0.17 19.52 14.68
CA GLN A 61 0.14 19.48 13.25
C GLN A 61 1.66 19.39 13.00
N LYS A 62 2.47 19.93 13.93
CA LYS A 62 3.92 19.79 13.96
C LYS A 62 4.41 18.34 14.11
N ALA A 63 3.73 17.49 14.88
CA ALA A 63 4.08 16.09 15.06
C ALA A 63 3.81 15.25 13.80
N VAL A 64 2.70 15.51 13.08
CA VAL A 64 2.42 14.89 11.77
C VAL A 64 3.47 15.32 10.76
N LEU A 65 3.73 16.62 10.66
CA LEU A 65 4.71 17.16 9.73
C LEU A 65 6.11 16.62 10.02
N LYS A 66 6.50 16.50 11.29
CA LYS A 66 7.75 15.87 11.70
C LYS A 66 7.83 14.41 11.27
N LYS A 67 6.76 13.63 11.44
CA LYS A 67 6.72 12.23 10.98
C LYS A 67 6.81 12.10 9.46
N VAL A 68 6.12 12.96 8.70
CA VAL A 68 6.19 13.00 7.23
C VAL A 68 7.61 13.35 6.77
N ILE A 69 8.22 14.37 7.38
CA ILE A 69 9.61 14.76 7.10
C ILE A 69 10.59 13.67 7.53
N GLN A 70 10.28 12.78 8.46
CA GLN A 70 11.19 11.70 8.85
C GLN A 70 11.11 10.45 7.96
N MET A 71 10.28 10.45 6.90
CA MET A 71 10.08 9.27 6.07
C MET A 71 11.20 9.05 5.06
N PRO A 72 11.99 7.96 5.16
CA PRO A 72 13.12 7.72 4.25
C PRO A 72 12.71 7.59 2.78
N ILE A 73 11.56 6.94 2.52
CA ILE A 73 11.02 6.72 1.17
C ILE A 73 10.77 8.04 0.43
N ALA A 74 10.28 9.07 1.15
CA ALA A 74 10.02 10.38 0.56
C ALA A 74 11.29 11.05 0.05
N TYR A 75 12.39 10.94 0.82
CA TYR A 75 13.69 11.47 0.41
C TYR A 75 14.28 10.71 -0.77
N GLY A 76 14.16 9.38 -0.79
CA GLY A 76 14.62 8.57 -1.92
C GLY A 76 13.94 8.98 -3.22
N ALA A 77 12.60 9.10 -3.20
CA ALA A 77 11.82 9.55 -4.37
C ALA A 77 12.19 10.99 -4.79
N LEU A 78 12.32 11.90 -3.82
CA LEU A 78 12.67 13.29 -4.09
C LEU A 78 14.07 13.41 -4.69
N LEU A 79 15.06 12.70 -4.16
CA LEU A 79 16.41 12.65 -4.72
C LEU A 79 16.38 12.06 -6.14
N GLY A 80 15.67 10.95 -6.37
CA GLY A 80 15.53 10.37 -7.71
C GLY A 80 14.97 11.37 -8.72
N ILE A 81 13.92 12.10 -8.35
CA ILE A 81 13.33 13.15 -9.20
C ILE A 81 14.32 14.29 -9.45
N LEU A 82 15.04 14.76 -8.43
CA LEU A 82 16.03 15.83 -8.59
C LEU A 82 17.17 15.42 -9.52
N PHE A 83 17.70 14.20 -9.36
CA PHE A 83 18.75 13.69 -10.24
C PHE A 83 18.28 13.59 -11.69
N GLN A 84 17.03 13.15 -11.91
CA GLN A 84 16.43 13.10 -13.23
C GLN A 84 16.23 14.49 -13.84
N LEU A 85 15.70 15.46 -13.07
CA LEU A 85 15.42 16.82 -13.55
C LEU A 85 16.68 17.62 -13.87
N PHE A 86 17.71 17.49 -13.04
CA PHE A 86 18.98 18.18 -13.23
C PHE A 86 19.96 17.41 -14.11
N HIS A 87 19.55 16.26 -14.65
CA HIS A 87 20.40 15.37 -15.45
C HIS A 87 21.76 15.09 -14.81
N ILE A 88 21.77 14.91 -13.48
CA ILE A 88 23.01 14.73 -12.72
C ILE A 88 23.59 13.36 -13.11
N PRO A 89 24.78 13.30 -13.74
CA PRO A 89 25.34 12.04 -14.18
C PRO A 89 25.76 11.22 -12.97
N LEU A 90 25.20 10.01 -12.85
CA LEU A 90 25.65 9.00 -11.91
C LEU A 90 26.61 8.04 -12.59
N THR A 91 27.67 7.65 -11.89
CA THR A 91 28.58 6.61 -12.41
C THR A 91 27.86 5.26 -12.45
N SER A 92 28.25 4.40 -13.39
CA SER A 92 27.71 3.05 -13.53
C SER A 92 27.83 2.25 -12.24
N SER A 93 28.91 2.42 -11.48
CA SER A 93 29.11 1.78 -10.19
C SER A 93 28.03 2.16 -9.15
N ILE A 94 27.61 3.43 -9.11
CA ILE A 94 26.56 3.89 -8.19
C ILE A 94 25.21 3.32 -8.63
N LEU A 95 24.88 3.43 -9.92
CA LEU A 95 23.63 2.89 -10.47
C LEU A 95 23.50 1.38 -10.22
N ASN A 96 24.57 0.62 -10.47
CA ASN A 96 24.58 -0.82 -10.21
C ASN A 96 24.40 -1.13 -8.72
N SER A 97 25.06 -0.36 -7.84
CA SER A 97 24.91 -0.54 -6.38
C SER A 97 23.47 -0.26 -5.91
N ILE A 98 22.85 0.80 -6.44
CA ILE A 98 21.44 1.13 -6.15
C ILE A 98 20.52 0.03 -6.69
N GLY A 99 20.76 -0.46 -7.90
CA GLY A 99 20.02 -1.57 -8.50
C GLY A 99 20.07 -2.82 -7.64
N MET A 100 21.26 -3.24 -7.20
CA MET A 100 21.42 -4.40 -6.32
C MET A 100 20.66 -4.26 -5.00
N ILE A 101 20.60 -3.05 -4.42
CA ILE A 101 19.80 -2.79 -3.21
C ILE A 101 18.29 -2.85 -3.53
N GLY A 102 17.87 -2.34 -4.69
CA GLY A 102 16.50 -2.46 -5.19
C GLY A 102 16.07 -3.93 -5.31
N ASP A 103 16.89 -4.74 -5.97
CA ASP A 103 16.64 -6.18 -6.16
C ASP A 103 16.55 -6.93 -4.82
N ALA A 104 17.47 -6.64 -3.90
CA ALA A 104 17.43 -7.22 -2.56
C ALA A 104 16.16 -6.79 -1.77
N SER A 105 15.69 -5.57 -1.99
CA SER A 105 14.49 -5.04 -1.33
C SER A 105 13.24 -5.82 -1.72
N ILE A 106 13.15 -6.31 -2.96
CA ILE A 106 12.03 -7.15 -3.42
C ILE A 106 11.91 -8.41 -2.54
N VAL A 107 13.02 -9.11 -2.34
CA VAL A 107 13.06 -10.34 -1.52
C VAL A 107 12.70 -10.03 -0.07
N ILE A 108 13.24 -8.94 0.47
CA ILE A 108 12.96 -8.50 1.84
C ILE A 108 11.47 -8.18 2.02
N ILE A 109 10.85 -7.48 1.07
CA ILE A 109 9.42 -7.16 1.11
C ILE A 109 8.58 -8.44 1.12
N MET A 110 8.95 -9.45 0.34
CA MET A 110 8.25 -10.74 0.32
C MET A 110 8.37 -11.51 1.63
N ILE A 111 9.55 -11.50 2.25
CA ILE A 111 9.75 -12.10 3.58
C ILE A 111 8.91 -11.36 4.62
N ILE A 112 8.91 -10.02 4.60
CA ILE A 112 8.11 -9.20 5.51
C ILE A 112 6.61 -9.50 5.35
N LEU A 113 6.12 -9.69 4.12
CA LEU A 113 4.73 -10.11 3.90
C LEU A 113 4.44 -11.45 4.58
N GLY A 114 5.31 -12.44 4.42
CA GLY A 114 5.19 -13.75 5.08
C GLY A 114 5.18 -13.64 6.61
N MET A 115 6.05 -12.80 7.17
CA MET A 115 6.07 -12.52 8.62
C MET A 115 4.81 -11.79 9.10
N GLN A 116 4.31 -10.82 8.31
CA GLN A 116 3.07 -10.12 8.65
C GLN A 116 1.90 -11.10 8.69
N LEU A 117 1.82 -12.03 7.74
CA LEU A 117 0.79 -13.08 7.75
C LEU A 117 0.84 -13.95 9.01
N SER A 118 2.04 -14.28 9.52
CA SER A 118 2.19 -15.12 10.70
C SER A 118 1.87 -14.40 12.02
N MET A 119 2.06 -13.07 12.08
CA MET A 119 1.81 -12.27 13.28
C MET A 119 0.34 -11.86 13.47
N LEU A 120 -0.48 -11.94 12.42
CA LEU A 120 -1.85 -11.47 12.49
C LEU A 120 -2.72 -12.45 13.29
N THR A 121 -3.27 -11.96 14.40
CA THR A 121 -4.14 -12.73 15.29
C THR A 121 -5.57 -12.16 15.25
N ILE A 122 -6.57 -13.03 15.12
CA ILE A 122 -7.98 -12.65 15.26
C ILE A 122 -8.32 -12.60 16.74
N LYS A 123 -8.75 -11.43 17.24
CA LYS A 123 -9.35 -11.27 18.56
C LYS A 123 -10.49 -10.26 18.49
N HIS A 124 -11.61 -10.58 19.14
CA HIS A 124 -12.81 -9.74 19.29
C HIS A 124 -13.33 -9.11 17.97
N ILE A 125 -14.07 -9.91 17.20
CA ILE A 125 -14.59 -9.52 15.89
C ILE A 125 -15.87 -8.69 16.03
N ASP A 126 -15.80 -7.40 15.71
CA ASP A 126 -16.99 -6.58 15.43
C ASP A 126 -17.39 -6.80 13.96
N TYR A 127 -18.20 -7.84 13.73
CA TYR A 127 -18.58 -8.30 12.39
C TYR A 127 -19.19 -7.20 11.51
N SER A 128 -20.03 -6.33 12.08
CA SER A 128 -20.69 -5.27 11.31
C SER A 128 -19.66 -4.29 10.73
N LYS A 129 -18.73 -3.81 11.56
CA LYS A 129 -17.72 -2.84 11.14
C LYS A 129 -16.68 -3.44 10.21
N ILE A 130 -16.31 -4.69 10.44
CA ILE A 130 -15.36 -5.43 9.59
C ILE A 130 -15.96 -5.65 8.21
N THR A 131 -17.21 -6.14 8.11
CA THR A 131 -17.87 -6.34 6.81
C THR A 131 -17.92 -5.04 6.00
N ILE A 132 -18.29 -3.91 6.62
CA ILE A 132 -18.30 -2.61 5.93
C ILE A 132 -16.91 -2.24 5.41
N ALA A 133 -15.87 -2.37 6.25
CA ALA A 133 -14.50 -2.05 5.84
C ALA A 133 -14.01 -2.94 4.68
N LEU A 134 -14.32 -4.24 4.74
CA LEU A 134 -14.00 -5.20 3.68
C LEU A 134 -14.76 -4.90 2.39
N THR A 135 -16.06 -4.61 2.44
CA THR A 135 -16.84 -4.25 1.25
C THR A 135 -16.30 -2.99 0.58
N ILE A 136 -16.02 -1.94 1.37
CA ILE A 136 -15.46 -0.70 0.83
C ILE A 136 -14.11 -0.98 0.15
N ARG A 137 -13.25 -1.79 0.78
CA ARG A 137 -11.92 -2.05 0.25
C ARG A 137 -11.91 -3.01 -0.93
N MET A 138 -12.49 -4.18 -0.75
CA MET A 138 -12.30 -5.30 -1.67
C MET A 138 -13.27 -5.27 -2.85
N ILE A 139 -14.33 -4.46 -2.76
CA ILE A 139 -15.35 -4.36 -3.82
C ILE A 139 -15.43 -2.92 -4.34
N ILE A 140 -15.72 -1.95 -3.45
CA ILE A 140 -15.98 -0.57 -3.89
C ILE A 140 -14.70 0.08 -4.43
N SER A 141 -13.55 -0.10 -3.78
CA SER A 141 -12.28 0.51 -4.21
C SER A 141 -11.83 0.07 -5.60
N PRO A 142 -11.78 -1.25 -5.94
CA PRO A 142 -11.45 -1.66 -7.29
C PRO A 142 -12.51 -1.24 -8.32
N LEU A 143 -13.80 -1.25 -7.98
CA LEU A 143 -14.86 -0.73 -8.87
C LEU A 143 -14.65 0.74 -9.21
N ILE A 144 -14.35 1.58 -8.21
CA ILE A 144 -14.03 3.00 -8.42
C ILE A 144 -12.80 3.11 -9.32
N ALA A 145 -11.74 2.33 -9.06
CA ALA A 145 -10.55 2.34 -9.89
C ALA A 145 -10.87 1.96 -11.34
N THR A 146 -11.65 0.90 -11.58
CA THR A 146 -12.09 0.48 -12.91
C THR A 146 -12.83 1.60 -13.65
N VAL A 147 -13.76 2.27 -12.98
CA VAL A 147 -14.49 3.41 -13.56
C VAL A 147 -13.55 4.56 -13.89
N LEU A 148 -12.63 4.92 -12.99
CA LEU A 148 -11.68 6.01 -13.22
C LEU A 148 -10.72 5.72 -14.38
N VAL A 149 -10.15 4.52 -14.44
CA VAL A 149 -9.21 4.15 -15.51
C VAL A 149 -9.89 3.92 -16.85
N TYR A 150 -11.19 3.62 -16.87
CA TYR A 150 -11.95 3.52 -18.11
C TYR A 150 -11.88 4.82 -18.93
N PHE A 151 -12.01 5.98 -18.26
CA PHE A 151 -11.96 7.30 -18.89
C PHE A 151 -10.54 7.83 -19.14
N LEU A 152 -9.51 7.20 -18.57
CA LEU A 152 -8.13 7.63 -18.77
C LEU A 152 -7.58 7.14 -20.12
N PRO A 153 -6.96 8.01 -20.94
CA PRO A 153 -6.34 7.64 -22.21
C PRO A 153 -4.93 7.07 -21.99
N ILE A 154 -4.84 5.98 -21.22
CA ILE A 154 -3.59 5.26 -20.92
C ILE A 154 -3.63 3.84 -21.45
N GLU A 155 -2.46 3.22 -21.64
CA GLU A 155 -2.38 1.84 -22.11
C GLU A 155 -3.08 0.86 -21.17
N THR A 156 -3.61 -0.23 -21.74
CA THR A 156 -4.35 -1.26 -21.01
C THR A 156 -3.55 -1.79 -19.83
N THR A 157 -2.26 -2.09 -20.00
CA THR A 157 -1.38 -2.59 -18.94
C THR A 157 -1.38 -1.70 -17.70
N TYR A 158 -1.28 -0.38 -17.88
CA TYR A 158 -1.33 0.56 -16.76
C TYR A 158 -2.70 0.59 -16.08
N LYS A 159 -3.80 0.50 -16.85
CA LYS A 159 -5.16 0.37 -16.28
C LYS A 159 -5.27 -0.88 -15.42
N GLN A 160 -4.76 -2.01 -15.91
CA GLN A 160 -4.78 -3.29 -15.21
C GLN A 160 -4.04 -3.20 -13.88
N ILE A 161 -2.82 -2.67 -13.88
CA ILE A 161 -1.99 -2.49 -12.67
C ILE A 161 -2.73 -1.61 -11.64
N LEU A 162 -3.30 -0.48 -12.06
CA LEU A 162 -4.01 0.42 -11.15
C LEU A 162 -5.25 -0.22 -10.51
N ILE A 163 -6.01 -1.01 -11.27
CA ILE A 163 -7.16 -1.76 -10.73
C ILE A 163 -6.70 -2.80 -9.72
N ILE A 164 -5.63 -3.55 -10.02
CA ILE A 164 -5.09 -4.60 -9.14
C ILE A 164 -4.59 -3.99 -7.84
N LEU A 165 -3.83 -2.88 -7.90
CA LEU A 165 -3.38 -2.15 -6.71
C LEU A 165 -4.57 -1.66 -5.87
N ALA A 166 -5.65 -1.19 -6.50
CA ALA A 166 -6.87 -0.78 -5.78
C ALA A 166 -7.63 -1.96 -5.14
N ALA A 167 -7.49 -3.17 -5.67
CA ALA A 167 -8.06 -4.39 -5.12
C ALA A 167 -7.27 -4.98 -3.94
N MET A 168 -6.10 -4.42 -3.63
CA MET A 168 -5.26 -4.90 -2.53
C MET A 168 -5.98 -4.80 -1.18
N PRO A 169 -5.73 -5.75 -0.27
CA PRO A 169 -6.34 -5.74 1.06
C PRO A 169 -5.85 -4.53 1.88
N SER A 170 -6.39 -4.38 3.09
CA SER A 170 -6.01 -3.25 3.93
C SER A 170 -4.55 -3.29 4.37
N ALA A 171 -3.95 -2.10 4.48
CA ALA A 171 -2.53 -1.96 4.79
C ALA A 171 -2.18 -2.42 6.20
N ALA A 172 -1.18 -3.32 6.32
CA ALA A 172 -0.63 -3.74 7.61
C ALA A 172 -0.07 -2.57 8.45
N ASN A 173 0.48 -1.55 7.79
CA ASN A 173 0.98 -0.34 8.45
C ASN A 173 -0.12 0.41 9.23
N THR A 174 -1.39 0.27 8.82
CA THR A 174 -2.52 0.89 9.54
C THR A 174 -2.78 0.21 10.88
N THR A 175 -2.47 -1.08 11.02
CA THR A 175 -2.52 -1.80 12.29
C THR A 175 -1.50 -1.22 13.27
N LEU A 176 -0.25 -1.06 12.84
CA LEU A 176 0.78 -0.42 13.67
C LEU A 176 0.40 1.00 14.09
N MET A 177 -0.16 1.78 13.16
CA MET A 177 -0.67 3.12 13.44
C MET A 177 -1.81 3.09 14.47
N SER A 178 -2.76 2.15 14.34
CA SER A 178 -3.87 2.02 15.29
C SER A 178 -3.42 1.65 16.71
N VAL A 179 -2.34 0.86 16.84
CA VAL A 179 -1.73 0.56 18.14
C VAL A 179 -1.05 1.80 18.70
N GLN A 180 -0.25 2.49 17.87
CA GLN A 180 0.46 3.70 18.29
C GLN A 180 -0.48 4.82 18.76
N PHE A 181 -1.63 4.98 18.12
CA PHE A 181 -2.64 5.99 18.45
C PHE A 181 -3.80 5.43 19.29
N ASN A 182 -3.67 4.22 19.86
CA ASN A 182 -4.71 3.53 20.64
C ASN A 182 -6.13 3.65 20.05
N THR A 183 -6.23 3.48 18.73
CA THR A 183 -7.43 3.73 17.92
C THR A 183 -8.05 2.41 17.48
N LYS A 184 -8.71 1.72 18.41
CA LYS A 184 -9.37 0.41 18.17
C LYS A 184 -8.46 -0.59 17.45
N PRO A 185 -7.26 -0.88 18.00
CA PRO A 185 -6.25 -1.69 17.33
C PRO A 185 -6.75 -3.10 16.95
N GLU A 186 -7.60 -3.71 17.77
CA GLU A 186 -8.18 -5.03 17.52
C GLU A 186 -9.04 -5.06 16.25
N LEU A 187 -9.86 -4.01 16.03
CA LEU A 187 -10.70 -3.89 14.85
C LEU A 187 -9.87 -3.71 13.58
N VAL A 188 -8.85 -2.84 13.64
CA VAL A 188 -7.98 -2.57 12.49
C VAL A 188 -7.15 -3.81 12.15
N SER A 189 -6.55 -4.45 13.16
CA SER A 189 -5.80 -5.70 13.01
C SER A 189 -6.66 -6.82 12.41
N SER A 190 -7.85 -7.06 12.97
CA SER A 190 -8.75 -8.11 12.49
C SER A 190 -9.24 -7.83 11.07
N SER A 191 -9.59 -6.59 10.76
CA SER A 191 -10.00 -6.19 9.40
C SER A 191 -8.86 -6.39 8.40
N THR A 192 -7.63 -6.00 8.75
CA THR A 192 -6.44 -6.22 7.91
C THR A 192 -6.24 -7.71 7.66
N PHE A 193 -6.23 -8.54 8.72
CA PHE A 193 -6.05 -9.98 8.59
C PHE A 193 -7.10 -10.64 7.71
N ILE A 194 -8.38 -10.38 7.99
CA ILE A 194 -9.49 -10.97 7.25
C ILE A 194 -9.44 -10.50 5.78
N SER A 195 -9.13 -9.23 5.52
CA SER A 195 -8.98 -8.74 4.14
C SER A 195 -7.85 -9.46 3.41
N THR A 196 -6.72 -9.70 4.07
CA THR A 196 -5.59 -10.42 3.48
C THR A 196 -5.95 -11.88 3.20
N LEU A 197 -6.64 -12.57 4.12
CA LEU A 197 -7.10 -13.94 3.85
C LEU A 197 -8.10 -14.02 2.70
N ILE A 198 -9.11 -13.14 2.67
CA ILE A 198 -10.09 -13.11 1.59
C ILE A 198 -9.41 -12.76 0.26
N SER A 199 -8.35 -11.94 0.29
CA SER A 199 -7.62 -11.55 -0.91
C SER A 199 -6.90 -12.70 -1.60
N LEU A 200 -6.59 -13.79 -0.90
CA LEU A 200 -6.08 -15.02 -1.51
C LEU A 200 -7.05 -15.62 -2.54
N ILE A 201 -8.35 -15.33 -2.41
CA ILE A 201 -9.39 -15.77 -3.33
C ILE A 201 -9.79 -14.62 -4.27
N THR A 202 -9.97 -13.40 -3.75
CA THR A 202 -10.46 -12.29 -4.58
C THR A 202 -9.41 -11.74 -5.55
N LEU A 203 -8.12 -11.75 -5.20
CA LEU A 203 -7.09 -11.24 -6.10
C LEU A 203 -6.93 -12.11 -7.36
N PRO A 204 -6.88 -13.46 -7.30
CA PRO A 204 -6.92 -14.28 -8.50
C PRO A 204 -8.12 -13.99 -9.39
N ILE A 205 -9.30 -13.74 -8.81
CA ILE A 205 -10.51 -13.38 -9.57
C ILE A 205 -10.33 -12.02 -10.24
N VAL A 206 -9.83 -11.01 -9.53
CA VAL A 206 -9.57 -9.68 -10.11
C VAL A 206 -8.52 -9.76 -11.22
N LEU A 207 -7.43 -10.50 -11.02
CA LEU A 207 -6.39 -10.74 -12.03
C LEU A 207 -6.98 -11.36 -13.30
N TRP A 208 -7.82 -12.38 -13.13
CA TRP A 208 -8.52 -13.03 -14.23
C TRP A 208 -9.48 -12.07 -14.96
N LEU A 209 -10.31 -11.32 -14.23
CA LEU A 209 -11.26 -10.36 -14.80
C LEU A 209 -10.58 -9.23 -15.58
N VAL A 210 -9.42 -8.79 -15.09
CA VAL A 210 -8.64 -7.72 -15.68
C VAL A 210 -7.84 -8.21 -16.90
N GLY A 211 -7.72 -9.53 -17.10
CA GLY A 211 -7.05 -10.15 -18.24
C GLY A 211 -5.53 -10.08 -18.14
N THR A 212 -4.98 -10.36 -16.96
CA THR A 212 -3.52 -10.29 -16.76
C THR A 212 -2.77 -11.35 -17.55
N PRO A 213 -1.56 -11.04 -18.06
CA PRO A 213 -0.68 -12.05 -18.66
C PRO A 213 -0.38 -13.16 -17.64
N ILE A 214 -0.39 -14.41 -18.09
CA ILE A 214 0.08 -15.53 -17.26
C ILE A 214 1.61 -15.41 -17.19
N PRO A 215 2.22 -15.41 -15.99
CA PRO A 215 3.67 -15.38 -15.86
C PRO A 215 4.27 -16.60 -16.58
N SER A 216 5.14 -16.37 -17.56
CA SER A 216 5.87 -17.41 -18.29
C SER A 216 7.13 -17.85 -17.57
#